data_AF-A0A2N5CP05-F1
#
_entry.id   AF-A0A2N5CP05-F1
#
_cell.length_a   1.000
_cell.length_b   1.000
_cell.length_c   1.000
_cell.angle_alpha   90.00
_cell.angle_beta   90.00
_cell.angle_gamma   90.00
#
_symmetry.space_group_name_H-M   'P 1'
#
loop_
_entity.id
_entity.type
_entity.pdbx_description
1 polymer ?
#
loop_
_entity_poly.entity_id
_entity_poly.type
_entity_poly.pdbx_seq_one_letter_code
_entity_poly.pdbx_strand_id
1 'polypeptide(L)'
;MMNSRRVQKFVGRPSATVTATPVIEVRTPRVWARLKFDGADANQSLARLDSLFPDSISTVGLDHRECIRVLVQSRKMGSSLDPLQLSRLKNQILRPCPQAVMIGFASITDPSKLDMSKAAEVTSALCGRRVGPAKSRMTAISADHRIKTLFPPPSISSRWPAFLREEADNFAPGFCRAMFYYASTILHHPFEDGNGRLARLIATSSLIKDGSIKNPTLPLTYILIMECRMDASLLIQLSEDGDWDGYISSMSRTIENYAEEFSKSKSLGVLKNVP
;
A
#
# COMPACT_ATOMS: atom_id res chain seq x y z
N MET A 1 22.87 53.95 40.85
CA MET A 1 22.91 53.81 39.37
C MET A 1 24.39 53.71 38.99
N MET A 2 24.97 52.72 38.32
CA MET A 2 24.54 51.58 37.51
C MET A 2 25.58 50.47 37.76
N ASN A 3 25.12 49.22 37.92
CA ASN A 3 25.98 48.05 38.12
C ASN A 3 26.32 47.46 36.75
N SER A 4 27.60 47.46 36.36
CA SER A 4 28.09 46.96 35.08
C SER A 4 28.28 45.43 35.13
N ARG A 5 27.29 44.67 34.65
CA ARG A 5 27.42 43.22 34.44
C ARG A 5 28.30 42.95 33.22
N ARG A 6 29.48 42.36 33.44
CA ARG A 6 30.31 41.74 32.39
C ARG A 6 29.56 40.56 31.78
N VAL A 7 29.30 40.63 30.47
CA VAL A 7 28.78 39.55 29.64
C VAL A 7 29.92 38.53 29.42
N GLN A 8 29.81 37.34 30.03
CA GLN A 8 30.63 36.19 29.65
C GLN A 8 30.20 35.75 28.25
N LYS A 9 31.09 35.89 27.26
CA LYS A 9 30.95 35.27 25.94
C LYS A 9 31.01 33.75 26.11
N PHE A 10 29.86 33.08 26.09
CA PHE A 10 29.79 31.66 25.79
C PHE A 10 30.17 31.49 24.31
N VAL A 11 31.38 30.97 24.08
CA VAL A 11 31.79 30.47 22.77
C VAL A 11 30.94 29.23 22.51
N GLY A 12 29.89 29.39 21.70
CA GLY A 12 29.06 28.28 21.25
C GLY A 12 29.93 27.24 20.54
N ARG A 13 29.84 25.99 20.99
CA ARG A 13 30.38 24.84 20.26
C ARG A 13 29.83 24.85 18.83
N PRO A 14 30.60 24.40 17.82
CA PRO A 14 30.10 24.28 16.46
C PRO A 14 28.84 23.41 16.48
N SER A 15 27.76 23.98 15.94
CA SER A 15 26.51 23.28 15.65
C SER A 15 26.84 21.97 14.95
N ALA A 16 26.36 20.85 15.49
CA ALA A 16 26.41 19.57 14.81
C ALA A 16 25.81 19.78 13.42
N THR A 17 26.62 19.55 12.37
CA THR A 17 26.17 19.53 10.99
C THR A 17 24.95 18.62 10.91
N VAL A 18 23.76 19.23 10.78
CA VAL A 18 22.54 18.52 10.47
C VAL A 18 22.76 17.95 9.07
N THR A 19 23.15 16.68 9.00
CA THR A 19 23.23 15.97 7.73
C THR A 19 21.83 16.01 7.12
N ALA A 20 21.72 16.61 5.94
CA ALA A 20 20.46 16.71 5.22
C ALA A 20 19.87 15.30 5.05
N THR A 21 18.59 15.14 5.40
CA THR A 21 17.87 13.88 5.22
C THR A 21 18.00 13.42 3.76
N PRO A 22 18.48 12.18 3.48
CA PRO A 22 18.61 11.69 2.13
C PRO A 22 17.26 11.72 1.41
N VAL A 23 17.28 12.20 0.16
CA VAL A 23 16.11 12.28 -0.72
C VAL A 23 16.21 11.18 -1.76
N ILE A 24 15.21 10.31 -1.81
CA ILE A 24 15.07 9.27 -2.84
C ILE A 24 14.06 9.74 -3.86
N GLU A 25 14.47 9.87 -5.12
CA GLU A 25 13.60 10.28 -6.22
C GLU A 25 12.99 9.05 -6.90
N VAL A 26 11.68 8.89 -6.73
CA VAL A 26 10.92 7.82 -7.38
C VAL A 26 10.75 8.16 -8.86
N ARG A 27 11.02 7.17 -9.70
CA ARG A 27 10.80 7.24 -11.16
C ARG A 27 9.63 6.35 -11.55
N THR A 28 9.05 6.62 -12.72
CA THR A 28 8.11 5.68 -13.33
C THR A 28 8.90 4.42 -13.71
N PRO A 29 8.49 3.23 -13.22
CA PRO A 29 9.19 2.00 -13.53
C PRO A 29 9.09 1.71 -15.03
N ARG A 30 10.19 1.30 -15.64
CA ARG A 30 10.17 0.75 -17.00
C ARG A 30 9.57 -0.64 -16.94
N VAL A 31 8.74 -0.99 -17.91
CA VAL A 31 8.26 -2.36 -18.08
C VAL A 31 9.08 -2.98 -19.20
N TRP A 32 9.76 -4.08 -18.87
CA TRP A 32 10.59 -4.82 -19.81
C TRP A 32 9.72 -5.98 -20.31
N ALA A 33 9.91 -6.40 -21.57
CA ALA A 33 9.01 -7.37 -22.20
C ALA A 33 8.92 -8.69 -21.40
N ARG A 34 7.68 -9.18 -21.23
CA ARG A 34 7.21 -10.40 -20.54
C ARG A 34 8.01 -10.83 -19.30
N LEU A 35 7.35 -10.77 -18.15
CA LEU A 35 7.79 -11.39 -16.90
C LEU A 35 8.17 -12.85 -17.06
N LYS A 36 9.19 -13.28 -16.31
CA LYS A 36 9.52 -14.69 -16.13
C LYS A 36 8.62 -15.34 -15.08
N PHE A 37 8.18 -14.56 -14.09
CA PHE A 37 7.30 -15.00 -13.03
C PHE A 37 5.82 -14.99 -13.47
N ASP A 38 5.12 -16.13 -13.37
CA ASP A 38 3.74 -16.29 -13.85
C ASP A 38 2.65 -16.11 -12.76
N GLY A 39 3.04 -16.11 -11.48
CA GLY A 39 2.14 -15.92 -10.35
C GLY A 39 1.17 -17.07 -10.08
N ALA A 40 1.41 -18.27 -10.61
CA ALA A 40 0.51 -19.42 -10.42
C ALA A 40 0.29 -19.77 -8.93
N ASP A 41 1.35 -19.83 -8.14
CA ASP A 41 1.29 -20.18 -6.71
C ASP A 41 0.57 -19.12 -5.87
N ALA A 42 0.79 -17.83 -6.17
CA ALA A 42 0.02 -16.75 -5.58
C ALA A 42 -1.46 -16.85 -5.95
N ASN A 43 -1.79 -17.13 -7.21
CA ASN A 43 -3.18 -17.29 -7.64
C ASN A 43 -3.85 -18.47 -6.90
N GLN A 44 -3.14 -19.58 -6.68
CA GLN A 44 -3.64 -20.69 -5.86
C GLN A 44 -3.87 -20.27 -4.39
N SER A 45 -2.94 -19.50 -3.82
CA SER A 45 -3.07 -18.96 -2.46
C SER A 45 -4.25 -17.98 -2.31
N LEU A 46 -4.47 -17.14 -3.32
CA LEU A 46 -5.63 -16.25 -3.40
C LEU A 46 -6.94 -17.03 -3.46
N ALA A 47 -7.03 -18.04 -4.32
CA ALA A 47 -8.21 -18.88 -4.43
C ALA A 47 -8.50 -19.62 -3.11
N ARG A 48 -7.46 -20.11 -2.44
CA ARG A 48 -7.57 -20.72 -1.11
C ARG A 48 -8.10 -19.71 -0.10
N LEU A 49 -7.54 -18.51 -0.03
CA LEU A 49 -8.03 -17.44 0.84
C LEU A 49 -9.50 -17.10 0.56
N ASP A 50 -9.87 -16.90 -0.70
CA ASP A 50 -11.25 -16.57 -1.10
C ASP A 50 -12.23 -17.67 -0.69
N SER A 51 -11.85 -18.94 -0.81
CA SER A 51 -12.68 -20.08 -0.38
C SER A 51 -12.97 -20.10 1.13
N LEU A 52 -12.16 -19.41 1.94
CA LEU A 52 -12.40 -19.26 3.37
C LEU A 52 -13.50 -18.23 3.67
N PHE A 53 -13.98 -17.48 2.67
CA PHE A 53 -14.97 -16.42 2.83
C PHE A 53 -16.12 -16.54 1.81
N PRO A 54 -16.82 -17.68 1.75
CA PRO A 54 -17.81 -17.95 0.70
C PRO A 54 -19.00 -16.97 0.71
N ASP A 55 -19.40 -16.47 1.89
CA ASP A 55 -20.64 -15.68 2.07
C ASP A 55 -20.42 -14.30 2.74
N SER A 56 -19.18 -13.88 3.01
CA SER A 56 -18.92 -12.72 3.88
C SER A 56 -18.52 -11.46 3.12
N ILE A 57 -19.50 -10.64 2.76
CA ILE A 57 -19.31 -9.19 2.63
C ILE A 57 -19.70 -8.57 3.98
N SER A 58 -18.74 -8.43 4.89
CA SER A 58 -18.93 -7.64 6.11
C SER A 58 -18.55 -6.19 5.83
N THR A 59 -19.39 -5.23 6.20
CA THR A 59 -19.08 -3.79 6.16
C THR A 59 -17.95 -3.40 7.12
N VAL A 60 -17.61 -4.27 8.08
CA VAL A 60 -16.46 -4.13 8.99
C VAL A 60 -15.19 -4.78 8.41
N GLY A 61 -15.26 -5.41 7.23
CA GLY A 61 -14.12 -5.87 6.41
C GLY A 61 -13.14 -6.86 7.06
N LEU A 62 -12.69 -7.87 6.31
CA LEU A 62 -11.62 -8.77 6.79
C LEU A 62 -10.35 -8.01 7.17
N ASP A 63 -10.04 -6.95 6.42
CA ASP A 63 -8.81 -6.18 6.57
C ASP A 63 -8.77 -5.39 7.91
N HIS A 64 -9.89 -4.78 8.35
CA HIS A 64 -9.98 -4.16 9.68
C HIS A 64 -9.97 -5.20 10.80
N ARG A 65 -10.65 -6.34 10.61
CA ARG A 65 -10.66 -7.45 11.58
C ARG A 65 -9.24 -7.99 11.83
N GLU A 66 -8.46 -8.18 10.78
CA GLU A 66 -7.06 -8.62 10.89
C GLU A 66 -6.18 -7.56 11.57
N CYS A 67 -6.36 -6.28 11.23
CA CYS A 67 -5.67 -5.19 11.90
C CYS A 67 -5.97 -5.16 13.42
N ILE A 68 -7.24 -5.31 13.81
CA ILE A 68 -7.67 -5.35 15.22
C ILE A 68 -7.11 -6.59 15.91
N ARG A 69 -7.21 -7.77 15.27
CA ARG A 69 -6.72 -9.04 15.81
C ARG A 69 -5.24 -8.94 16.20
N VAL A 70 -4.40 -8.44 15.31
CA VAL A 70 -2.96 -8.32 15.58
C VAL A 70 -2.67 -7.32 16.69
N LEU A 71 -3.37 -6.18 16.74
CA LEU A 71 -3.23 -5.24 17.86
C LEU A 71 -3.64 -5.83 19.21
N VAL A 72 -4.69 -6.66 19.24
CA VAL A 72 -5.13 -7.33 20.47
C VAL A 72 -4.14 -8.43 20.87
N GLN A 73 -3.68 -9.24 19.92
CA GLN A 73 -2.72 -10.31 20.17
C GLN A 73 -1.36 -9.77 20.63
N SER A 74 -0.85 -8.69 20.01
CA SER A 74 0.42 -8.08 20.40
C SER A 74 0.38 -7.57 21.83
N ARG A 75 -0.76 -7.01 22.27
CA ARG A 75 -0.97 -6.62 23.67
C ARG A 75 -1.04 -7.81 24.62
N LYS A 76 -1.74 -8.88 24.24
CA LYS A 76 -1.94 -10.06 25.10
C LYS A 76 -0.68 -10.91 25.25
N MET A 77 0.09 -11.08 24.18
CA MET A 77 1.27 -11.95 24.15
C MET A 77 2.58 -11.21 24.42
N GLY A 78 2.55 -9.90 24.67
CA GLY A 78 3.75 -9.09 24.91
C GLY A 78 4.68 -8.97 23.70
N SER A 79 4.23 -9.40 22.51
CA SER A 79 5.00 -9.29 21.26
C SER A 79 5.09 -7.81 20.85
N SER A 80 6.30 -7.29 20.66
CA SER A 80 6.48 -5.91 20.20
C SER A 80 6.25 -5.82 18.70
N LEU A 81 5.21 -5.08 18.30
CA LEU A 81 5.06 -4.60 16.93
C LEU A 81 6.11 -3.52 16.66
N ASP A 82 6.63 -3.48 15.44
CA ASP A 82 7.46 -2.35 15.01
C ASP A 82 6.64 -1.04 15.14
N PRO A 83 7.25 0.07 15.61
CA PRO A 83 6.53 1.33 15.81
C PRO A 83 5.79 1.85 14.55
N LEU A 84 6.33 1.61 13.35
CA LEU A 84 5.70 1.95 12.08
C LEU A 84 4.46 1.10 11.83
N GLN A 85 4.55 -0.22 12.04
CA GLN A 85 3.41 -1.12 11.93
C GLN A 85 2.30 -0.69 12.89
N LEU A 86 2.64 -0.44 14.17
CA LEU A 86 1.68 0.00 15.17
C LEU A 86 0.98 1.32 14.80
N SER A 87 1.74 2.30 14.30
CA SER A 87 1.21 3.59 13.83
C SER A 87 0.25 3.41 12.65
N ARG A 88 0.65 2.62 11.63
CA ARG A 88 -0.19 2.35 10.45
C ARG A 88 -1.47 1.59 10.79
N LEU A 89 -1.40 0.59 11.67
CA LEU A 89 -2.57 -0.17 12.14
C LEU A 89 -3.58 0.76 12.84
N LYS A 90 -3.12 1.60 13.77
CA LYS A 90 -3.98 2.59 14.45
C LYS A 90 -4.63 3.55 13.46
N ASN A 91 -3.85 4.11 12.54
CA ASN A 91 -4.35 5.02 11.53
C ASN A 91 -5.38 4.36 10.62
N GLN A 92 -5.22 3.08 10.29
CA GLN A 92 -6.18 2.36 9.46
C GLN A 92 -7.54 2.21 10.16
N ILE A 93 -7.55 1.92 11.46
CA ILE A 93 -8.77 1.76 12.27
C ILE A 93 -9.51 3.08 12.47
N LEU A 94 -8.77 4.19 12.63
CA LEU A 94 -9.35 5.51 12.88
C LEU A 94 -9.90 6.19 11.61
N ARG A 95 -9.72 5.60 10.43
CA ARG A 95 -10.21 6.18 9.17
C ARG A 95 -11.66 5.76 8.89
N PRO A 96 -12.56 6.70 8.54
CA PRO A 96 -13.93 6.38 8.23
C PRO A 96 -14.04 5.58 6.92
N CYS A 97 -14.63 4.38 7.03
CA CYS A 97 -15.27 3.62 5.95
C CYS A 97 -14.49 3.23 4.66
N PRO A 98 -13.14 3.06 4.62
CA PRO A 98 -12.47 2.74 3.35
C PRO A 98 -12.94 1.39 2.77
N GLN A 99 -13.31 0.45 3.64
CA GLN A 99 -13.66 -0.91 3.25
C GLN A 99 -15.07 -1.03 2.70
N ALA A 100 -16.07 -0.30 3.23
CA ALA A 100 -17.40 -0.29 2.61
C ALA A 100 -17.35 0.35 1.23
N VAL A 101 -16.55 1.42 1.06
CA VAL A 101 -16.28 2.01 -0.25
C VAL A 101 -15.55 1.02 -1.14
N MET A 102 -14.51 0.32 -0.65
CA MET A 102 -13.83 -0.71 -1.43
C MET A 102 -14.77 -1.83 -1.86
N ILE A 103 -15.64 -2.31 -0.98
CA ILE A 103 -16.64 -3.33 -1.30
C ILE A 103 -17.60 -2.84 -2.39
N GLY A 104 -18.11 -1.62 -2.27
CA GLY A 104 -19.03 -1.06 -3.25
C GLY A 104 -18.38 -0.73 -4.59
N PHE A 105 -17.11 -0.31 -4.58
CA PHE A 105 -16.41 0.12 -5.79
C PHE A 105 -15.60 -0.99 -6.47
N ALA A 106 -15.12 -2.01 -5.75
CA ALA A 106 -14.21 -2.99 -6.34
C ALA A 106 -14.87 -3.85 -7.43
N SER A 107 -16.16 -4.12 -7.32
CA SER A 107 -16.93 -4.87 -8.32
C SER A 107 -17.27 -4.06 -9.57
N ILE A 108 -17.27 -2.73 -9.47
CA ILE A 108 -17.68 -1.82 -10.55
C ILE A 108 -16.53 -1.01 -11.15
N THR A 109 -15.37 -1.01 -10.49
CA THR A 109 -14.18 -0.29 -10.96
C THR A 109 -13.42 -1.17 -11.92
N ASP A 110 -13.32 -0.74 -13.17
CA ASP A 110 -12.48 -1.39 -14.17
C ASP A 110 -11.17 -0.61 -14.33
N PRO A 111 -10.02 -1.15 -13.83
CA PRO A 111 -8.74 -0.48 -13.94
C PRO A 111 -8.38 -0.02 -15.36
N SER A 112 -8.74 -0.81 -16.38
CA SER A 112 -8.40 -0.48 -17.77
C SER A 112 -9.24 0.65 -18.36
N LYS A 113 -10.34 1.02 -17.70
CA LYS A 113 -11.25 2.11 -18.12
C LYS A 113 -11.11 3.36 -17.26
N LEU A 114 -10.19 3.38 -16.29
CA LEU A 114 -9.98 4.56 -15.47
C LEU A 114 -9.37 5.70 -16.28
N ASP A 115 -9.89 6.89 -16.04
CA ASP A 115 -9.25 8.16 -16.36
C ASP A 115 -8.98 8.94 -15.06
N MET A 116 -8.30 10.10 -15.18
CA MET A 116 -7.98 10.92 -14.01
C MET A 116 -9.22 11.45 -13.27
N SER A 117 -10.34 11.66 -13.99
CA SER A 117 -11.57 12.20 -13.41
C SER A 117 -12.27 11.13 -12.56
N LYS A 118 -12.49 9.94 -13.12
CA LYS A 118 -13.11 8.82 -12.42
C LYS A 118 -12.25 8.34 -11.26
N ALA A 119 -10.93 8.29 -11.45
CA ALA A 119 -10.02 7.94 -10.38
C ALA A 119 -10.02 9.00 -9.25
N ALA A 120 -10.19 10.30 -9.55
CA ALA A 120 -10.35 11.33 -8.52
C ALA A 120 -11.66 11.18 -7.74
N GLU A 121 -12.77 10.84 -8.41
CA GLU A 121 -14.07 10.58 -7.77
C GLU A 121 -13.95 9.42 -6.77
N VAL A 122 -13.42 8.30 -7.23
CA VAL A 122 -13.22 7.10 -6.40
C VAL A 122 -12.26 7.37 -5.25
N THR A 123 -11.15 8.07 -5.51
CA THR A 123 -10.19 8.45 -4.47
C THR A 123 -10.82 9.39 -3.44
N SER A 124 -11.68 10.31 -3.88
CA SER A 124 -12.41 11.20 -2.97
C SER A 124 -13.35 10.42 -2.05
N ALA A 125 -14.08 9.43 -2.58
CA ALA A 125 -14.92 8.55 -1.79
C ALA A 125 -14.09 7.75 -0.77
N LEU A 126 -12.96 7.16 -1.19
CA LEU A 126 -12.02 6.45 -0.30
C LEU A 126 -11.39 7.37 0.77
N CYS A 127 -11.36 8.67 0.54
CA CYS A 127 -10.82 9.66 1.46
C CYS A 127 -11.86 10.31 2.36
N GLY A 128 -13.16 10.17 2.05
CA GLY A 128 -14.23 10.91 2.73
C GLY A 128 -14.16 12.43 2.51
N ARG A 129 -13.41 12.89 1.50
CA ARG A 129 -13.22 14.30 1.15
C ARG A 129 -12.83 14.43 -0.31
N ARG A 130 -13.06 15.61 -0.89
CA ARG A 130 -12.60 15.89 -2.27
C ARG A 130 -11.08 15.80 -2.35
N VAL A 131 -10.59 15.05 -3.33
CA VAL A 131 -9.17 14.90 -3.68
C VAL A 131 -8.99 15.22 -5.16
N GLY A 132 -8.00 16.06 -5.47
CA GLY A 132 -7.63 16.39 -6.84
C GLY A 132 -6.35 15.68 -7.29
N PRO A 133 -6.05 15.73 -8.60
CA PRO A 133 -4.74 15.35 -9.13
C PRO A 133 -3.62 16.12 -8.42
N ALA A 134 -2.45 15.50 -8.30
CA ALA A 134 -1.26 16.16 -7.76
C ALA A 134 -0.94 17.42 -8.57
N LYS A 135 -0.75 18.56 -7.88
CA LYS A 135 -0.48 19.87 -8.50
C LYS A 135 1.01 20.24 -8.49
N SER A 136 1.80 19.54 -7.69
CA SER A 136 3.23 19.72 -7.53
C SER A 136 3.88 18.36 -7.24
N ARG A 137 5.22 18.32 -7.18
CA ARG A 137 5.93 17.11 -6.75
C ARG A 137 5.56 16.79 -5.31
N MET A 138 5.04 15.59 -5.09
CA MET A 138 4.64 15.13 -3.77
C MET A 138 5.83 14.52 -3.05
N THR A 139 5.83 14.61 -1.71
CA THR A 139 6.86 13.97 -0.88
C THR A 139 6.23 13.14 0.22
N ALA A 140 6.77 11.95 0.45
CA ALA A 140 6.51 11.18 1.66
C ALA A 140 7.75 11.21 2.55
N ILE A 141 7.55 11.23 3.86
CA ILE A 141 8.61 11.15 4.85
C ILE A 141 8.43 9.84 5.60
N SER A 142 9.51 9.06 5.74
CA SER A 142 9.48 7.84 6.55
C SER A 142 9.12 8.18 8.01
N ALA A 143 8.51 7.24 8.73
CA ALA A 143 8.05 7.52 10.09
C ALA A 143 9.18 7.80 11.09
N ASP A 144 10.41 7.39 10.80
CA ASP A 144 11.61 7.74 11.56
C ASP A 144 12.28 9.04 11.07
N HIS A 145 11.66 9.75 10.12
CA HIS A 145 12.14 10.99 9.50
C HIS A 145 13.52 10.89 8.82
N ARG A 146 13.98 9.67 8.52
CA ARG A 146 15.31 9.43 7.94
C ARG A 146 15.33 9.45 6.42
N ILE A 147 14.19 9.25 5.77
CA ILE A 147 14.10 9.17 4.31
C ILE A 147 12.98 10.10 3.84
N LYS A 148 13.30 10.92 2.83
CA LYS A 148 12.31 11.69 2.09
C LYS A 148 12.17 11.09 0.69
N THR A 149 11.01 10.54 0.40
CA THR A 149 10.66 10.07 -0.94
C THR A 149 10.08 11.23 -1.74
N LEU A 150 10.60 11.50 -2.93
CA LEU A 150 10.11 12.52 -3.85
C LEU A 150 9.48 11.83 -5.07
N PHE A 151 8.17 12.02 -5.24
CA PHE A 151 7.42 11.41 -6.33
C PHE A 151 7.59 12.15 -7.66
N PRO A 152 7.20 11.52 -8.79
CA PRO A 152 7.23 12.15 -10.10
C PRO A 152 6.43 13.48 -10.13
N PRO A 153 6.80 14.41 -11.02
CA PRO A 153 6.02 15.63 -11.24
C PRO A 153 4.65 15.32 -11.89
N PRO A 154 3.67 16.23 -11.75
CA PRO A 154 2.32 16.06 -12.31
C PRO A 154 2.28 15.75 -13.82
N SER A 155 3.26 16.24 -14.59
CA SER A 155 3.39 15.93 -16.02
C SER A 155 3.60 14.44 -16.32
N ILE A 156 4.17 13.69 -15.37
CA ILE A 156 4.33 12.24 -15.43
C ILE A 156 3.16 11.56 -14.73
N SER A 157 2.82 11.99 -13.51
CA SER A 157 1.76 11.37 -12.70
C SER A 157 0.40 11.37 -13.39
N SER A 158 0.07 12.40 -14.17
CA SER A 158 -1.19 12.50 -14.94
C SER A 158 -1.30 11.51 -16.09
N ARG A 159 -0.17 10.93 -16.56
CA ARG A 159 -0.14 9.90 -17.60
C ARG A 159 -0.41 8.49 -17.05
N TRP A 160 -0.51 8.35 -15.73
CA TRP A 160 -0.73 7.07 -15.05
C TRP A 160 -1.84 6.21 -15.67
N PRO A 161 -3.05 6.72 -16.00
CA PRO A 161 -4.08 5.87 -16.60
C PRO A 161 -3.70 5.31 -17.97
N ALA A 162 -2.94 6.08 -18.76
CA ALA A 162 -2.45 5.62 -20.07
C ALA A 162 -1.40 4.52 -19.89
N PHE A 163 -0.43 4.74 -18.99
CA PHE A 163 0.58 3.75 -18.63
C PHE A 163 -0.03 2.42 -18.17
N LEU A 164 -1.07 2.48 -17.32
CA LEU A 164 -1.79 1.29 -16.89
C LEU A 164 -2.39 0.50 -18.05
N ARG A 165 -2.98 1.17 -19.05
CA ARG A 165 -3.57 0.50 -20.22
C ARG A 165 -2.54 -0.07 -21.17
N GLU A 166 -1.46 0.68 -21.39
CA GLU A 166 -0.40 0.32 -22.34
C GLU A 166 0.39 -0.90 -21.85
N GLU A 167 0.60 -1.02 -20.54
CA GLU A 167 1.51 -2.01 -19.98
C GLU A 167 0.82 -3.23 -19.33
N ALA A 168 -0.49 -3.17 -19.02
CA ALA A 168 -1.18 -4.23 -18.28
C ALA A 168 -1.10 -5.63 -18.95
N ASP A 169 -0.99 -5.68 -20.28
CA ASP A 169 -0.92 -6.93 -21.04
C ASP A 169 0.47 -7.59 -20.98
N ASN A 170 1.49 -6.88 -20.47
CA ASN A 170 2.79 -7.47 -20.13
C ASN A 170 2.75 -8.32 -18.86
N PHE A 171 1.64 -8.27 -18.10
CA PHE A 171 1.44 -8.96 -16.83
C PHE A 171 0.32 -9.99 -16.96
N ALA A 172 0.59 -11.22 -16.51
CA ALA A 172 -0.42 -12.28 -16.47
C ALA A 172 -1.63 -11.85 -15.63
N PRO A 173 -2.87 -12.17 -16.07
CA PRO A 173 -4.08 -11.92 -15.29
C PRO A 173 -4.00 -12.51 -13.88
N GLY A 174 -4.76 -11.93 -12.95
CA GLY A 174 -4.71 -12.29 -11.53
C GLY A 174 -3.59 -11.59 -10.78
N PHE A 175 -2.78 -12.33 -10.03
CA PHE A 175 -1.84 -11.76 -9.07
C PHE A 175 -0.83 -10.78 -9.67
N CYS A 176 -0.13 -11.17 -10.75
CA CYS A 176 0.90 -10.34 -11.37
C CYS A 176 0.34 -8.99 -11.83
N ARG A 177 -0.81 -9.00 -12.53
CA ARG A 177 -1.48 -7.79 -12.99
C ARG A 177 -2.00 -6.93 -11.83
N ALA A 178 -2.53 -7.54 -10.77
CA ALA A 178 -2.96 -6.81 -9.59
C ALA A 178 -1.78 -6.08 -8.90
N MET A 179 -0.63 -6.74 -8.79
CA MET A 179 0.59 -6.13 -8.23
C MET A 179 1.16 -5.04 -9.14
N PHE A 180 1.10 -5.22 -10.46
CA PHE A 180 1.40 -4.15 -11.42
C PHE A 180 0.53 -2.91 -11.19
N TYR A 181 -0.78 -3.07 -11.08
CA TYR A 181 -1.68 -1.95 -10.81
C TYR A 181 -1.38 -1.27 -9.48
N TYR A 182 -1.14 -2.06 -8.42
CA TYR A 182 -0.78 -1.52 -7.11
C TYR A 182 0.50 -0.68 -7.19
N ALA A 183 1.62 -1.28 -7.60
CA ALA A 183 2.93 -0.64 -7.63
C ALA A 183 2.93 0.59 -8.54
N SER A 184 2.35 0.48 -9.74
CA SER A 184 2.26 1.59 -10.69
C SER A 184 1.50 2.78 -10.10
N THR A 185 0.42 2.53 -9.36
CA THR A 185 -0.34 3.60 -8.69
C THR A 185 0.45 4.27 -7.58
N ILE A 186 1.19 3.49 -6.77
CA ILE A 186 2.04 4.04 -5.71
C ILE A 186 3.17 4.90 -6.30
N LEU A 187 3.86 4.40 -7.32
CA LEU A 187 5.04 5.03 -7.91
C LEU A 187 4.70 6.27 -8.74
N HIS A 188 3.60 6.25 -9.51
CA HIS A 188 3.14 7.43 -10.23
C HIS A 188 2.56 8.50 -9.31
N HIS A 189 1.93 8.09 -8.21
CA HIS A 189 1.36 8.99 -7.21
C HIS A 189 0.43 10.09 -7.78
N PRO A 190 -0.62 9.73 -8.53
CA PRO A 190 -1.43 10.67 -9.32
C PRO A 190 -2.20 11.74 -8.54
N PHE A 191 -2.45 11.56 -7.25
CA PHE A 191 -3.33 12.42 -6.46
C PHE A 191 -2.63 13.09 -5.27
N GLU A 192 -3.23 14.16 -4.74
CA GLU A 192 -2.73 14.89 -3.56
C GLU A 192 -2.74 14.03 -2.27
N ASP A 193 -3.62 13.02 -2.21
CA ASP A 193 -3.72 12.04 -1.13
C ASP A 193 -4.46 10.81 -1.68
N GLY A 194 -4.48 9.72 -0.92
CA GLY A 194 -5.33 8.58 -1.23
C GLY A 194 -4.72 7.56 -2.19
N ASN A 195 -3.53 7.84 -2.74
CA ASN A 195 -2.86 6.96 -3.71
C ASN A 195 -2.74 5.50 -3.21
N GLY A 196 -2.37 5.29 -1.94
CA GLY A 196 -2.31 3.93 -1.38
C GLY A 196 -3.67 3.25 -1.26
N ARG A 197 -4.74 4.00 -0.99
CA ARG A 197 -6.12 3.47 -0.93
C ARG A 197 -6.62 3.11 -2.33
N LEU A 198 -6.37 4.00 -3.29
CA LEU A 198 -6.67 3.77 -4.70
C LEU A 198 -5.92 2.55 -5.23
N ALA A 199 -4.61 2.44 -4.96
CA ALA A 199 -3.77 1.32 -5.39
C ALA A 199 -4.33 -0.03 -4.93
N ARG A 200 -4.73 -0.12 -3.66
CA ARG A 200 -5.36 -1.34 -3.13
C ARG A 200 -6.70 -1.63 -3.77
N LEU A 201 -7.56 -0.62 -3.92
CA LEU A 201 -8.84 -0.78 -4.60
C LEU A 201 -8.65 -1.32 -6.03
N ILE A 202 -7.77 -0.71 -6.82
CA ILE A 202 -7.56 -1.07 -8.22
C ILE A 202 -6.98 -2.49 -8.33
N ALA A 203 -6.03 -2.84 -7.48
CA ALA A 203 -5.50 -4.21 -7.41
C ALA A 203 -6.59 -5.23 -7.09
N THR A 204 -7.40 -4.97 -6.06
CA THR A 204 -8.54 -5.83 -5.69
C THR A 204 -9.58 -5.91 -6.82
N SER A 205 -9.89 -4.79 -7.47
CA SER A 205 -10.85 -4.75 -8.58
C SER A 205 -10.35 -5.58 -9.77
N SER A 206 -9.05 -5.53 -10.05
CA SER A 206 -8.42 -6.38 -11.07
C SER A 206 -8.60 -7.87 -10.74
N LEU A 207 -8.34 -8.28 -9.49
CA LEU A 207 -8.50 -9.67 -9.07
C LEU A 207 -9.95 -10.16 -9.18
N ILE A 208 -10.93 -9.30 -8.82
CA ILE A 208 -12.35 -9.62 -8.96
C ILE A 208 -12.73 -9.77 -10.43
N LYS A 209 -12.30 -8.83 -11.27
CA LYS A 209 -12.60 -8.83 -12.70
C LYS A 209 -11.99 -10.03 -13.44
N ASP A 210 -10.77 -10.41 -13.08
CA ASP A 210 -10.10 -11.59 -13.63
C ASP A 210 -10.64 -12.91 -13.03
N GLY A 211 -11.56 -12.84 -12.05
CA GLY A 211 -12.17 -14.00 -11.40
C GLY A 211 -11.26 -14.72 -10.39
N SER A 212 -10.11 -14.13 -10.04
CA SER A 212 -9.16 -14.69 -9.08
C SER A 212 -9.69 -14.72 -7.64
N ILE A 213 -10.57 -13.77 -7.30
CA ILE A 213 -11.33 -13.73 -6.04
C ILE A 213 -12.76 -13.29 -6.34
N LYS A 214 -13.76 -13.79 -5.60
CA LYS A 214 -15.16 -13.40 -5.81
C LYS A 214 -15.53 -12.08 -5.15
N ASN A 215 -14.90 -11.80 -4.02
CA ASN A 215 -15.19 -10.66 -3.15
C ASN A 215 -13.86 -9.99 -2.76
N PRO A 216 -13.84 -8.77 -2.19
CA PRO A 216 -12.64 -8.13 -1.66
C PRO A 216 -12.18 -8.81 -0.34
N THR A 217 -11.83 -10.09 -0.43
CA THR A 217 -11.49 -11.02 0.65
C THR A 217 -9.98 -11.11 0.89
N LEU A 218 -9.18 -10.37 0.12
CA LEU A 218 -7.75 -10.22 0.35
C LEU A 218 -7.50 -9.02 1.29
N PRO A 219 -6.99 -9.21 2.52
CA PRO A 219 -6.71 -8.12 3.45
C PRO A 219 -5.38 -7.44 3.10
N LEU A 220 -5.32 -6.89 1.88
CA LEU A 220 -4.11 -6.34 1.30
C LEU A 220 -3.56 -5.17 2.14
N THR A 221 -4.41 -4.39 2.81
CA THR A 221 -3.93 -3.31 3.69
C THR A 221 -3.15 -3.88 4.87
N TYR A 222 -3.70 -4.86 5.57
CA TYR A 222 -3.02 -5.56 6.65
C TYR A 222 -1.68 -6.13 6.20
N ILE A 223 -1.65 -6.88 5.09
CA ILE A 223 -0.43 -7.50 4.57
C ILE A 223 0.65 -6.44 4.32
N LEU A 224 0.31 -5.35 3.62
CA LEU A 224 1.23 -4.26 3.32
C LEU A 224 1.66 -3.45 4.55
N ILE A 225 0.85 -3.45 5.62
CA ILE A 225 1.25 -2.84 6.89
C ILE A 225 2.30 -3.71 7.58
N MET A 226 2.08 -5.03 7.63
CA MET A 226 3.04 -5.96 8.21
C MET A 226 4.36 -5.96 7.44
N GLU A 227 4.28 -5.94 6.11
CA GLU A 227 5.44 -5.90 5.22
C GLU A 227 5.92 -4.50 4.83
N CYS A 228 5.53 -3.47 5.59
CA CYS A 228 5.69 -2.07 5.17
C CYS A 228 7.12 -1.64 4.82
N ARG A 229 8.15 -2.25 5.45
CA ARG A 229 9.55 -1.98 5.15
C ARG A 229 9.99 -2.68 3.87
N MET A 230 9.60 -3.94 3.70
CA MET A 230 9.89 -4.71 2.50
C MET A 230 9.23 -4.07 1.27
N ASP A 231 7.92 -3.78 1.33
CA ASP A 231 7.17 -3.14 0.24
C ASP A 231 7.81 -1.80 -0.16
N ALA A 232 8.17 -0.96 0.80
CA ALA A 232 8.82 0.32 0.52
C ALA A 232 10.18 0.14 -0.19
N SER A 233 11.02 -0.79 0.28
CA SER A 233 12.32 -1.07 -0.34
C SER A 233 12.16 -1.63 -1.75
N LEU A 234 11.26 -2.58 -1.96
CA LEU A 234 11.01 -3.19 -3.26
C LEU A 234 10.44 -2.19 -4.27
N LEU A 235 9.55 -1.29 -3.84
CA LEU A 235 9.02 -0.22 -4.68
C LEU A 235 10.10 0.78 -5.09
N ILE A 236 11.02 1.12 -4.19
CA ILE A 236 12.17 1.99 -4.51
C ILE A 236 13.04 1.30 -5.56
N GLN A 237 13.43 0.05 -5.32
CA GLN A 237 14.24 -0.73 -6.26
C GLN A 237 13.55 -0.80 -7.63
N LEU A 238 12.29 -1.23 -7.65
CA LEU A 238 11.47 -1.29 -8.86
C LEU A 238 11.44 0.04 -9.64
N SER A 239 11.43 1.17 -8.93
CA SER A 239 11.47 2.49 -9.57
C SER A 239 12.82 2.82 -10.19
N GLU A 240 13.91 2.24 -9.69
CA GLU A 240 15.28 2.49 -10.14
C GLU A 240 15.67 1.59 -11.32
N ASP A 241 15.40 0.29 -11.22
CA ASP A 241 15.88 -0.73 -12.16
C ASP A 241 14.77 -1.35 -13.04
N GLY A 242 13.51 -1.25 -12.63
CA GLY A 242 12.39 -1.91 -13.30
C GLY A 242 12.31 -3.42 -13.03
N ASP A 243 12.83 -3.90 -11.90
CA ASP A 243 12.81 -5.31 -11.48
C ASP A 243 11.41 -5.78 -11.05
N TRP A 244 10.52 -5.92 -12.04
CA TRP A 244 9.17 -6.43 -11.83
C TRP A 244 9.14 -7.90 -11.38
N ASP A 245 10.06 -8.74 -11.87
CA ASP A 245 10.15 -10.15 -11.45
C ASP A 245 10.48 -10.24 -9.95
N GLY A 246 11.47 -9.48 -9.48
CA GLY A 246 11.84 -9.41 -8.07
C GLY A 246 10.74 -8.84 -7.18
N TYR A 247 10.08 -7.76 -7.61
CA TYR A 247 8.93 -7.18 -6.90
C TYR A 247 7.79 -8.19 -6.75
N ILE A 248 7.33 -8.76 -7.86
CA ILE A 248 6.12 -9.61 -7.86
C ILE A 248 6.39 -10.95 -7.17
N SER A 249 7.54 -11.58 -7.40
CA SER A 249 7.88 -12.84 -6.72
C SER A 249 7.99 -12.68 -5.20
N SER A 250 8.50 -11.54 -4.71
CA SER A 250 8.55 -11.24 -3.29
C SER A 250 7.14 -11.06 -2.70
N MET A 251 6.30 -10.31 -3.40
CA MET A 251 4.90 -10.11 -3.00
C MET A 251 4.09 -11.42 -3.04
N SER A 252 4.38 -12.32 -3.98
CA SER A 252 3.79 -13.66 -4.08
C SER A 252 4.05 -14.46 -2.81
N ARG A 253 5.33 -14.55 -2.42
CA ARG A 253 5.76 -15.27 -1.22
C ARG A 253 5.10 -14.72 0.04
N THR A 254 4.96 -13.41 0.16
CA THR A 254 4.23 -12.79 1.27
C THR A 254 2.78 -13.29 1.36
N ILE A 255 2.08 -13.36 0.23
CA ILE A 255 0.68 -13.79 0.21
C ILE A 255 0.54 -15.30 0.43
N GLU A 256 1.45 -16.11 -0.10
CA GLU A 256 1.51 -17.55 0.18
C GLU A 256 1.70 -17.81 1.68
N ASN A 257 2.68 -17.15 2.30
CA ASN A 257 2.94 -17.26 3.74
C ASN A 257 1.71 -16.82 4.56
N TYR A 258 1.11 -15.68 4.20
CA TYR A 258 -0.10 -15.20 4.85
C TYR A 258 -1.26 -16.20 4.72
N ALA A 259 -1.47 -16.77 3.52
CA ALA A 259 -2.53 -17.75 3.28
C ALA A 259 -2.34 -19.01 4.14
N GLU A 260 -1.10 -19.47 4.30
CA GLU A 260 -0.77 -20.62 5.14
C GLU A 260 -1.02 -20.32 6.62
N GLU A 261 -0.49 -19.21 7.14
CA GLU A 261 -0.68 -18.79 8.53
C GLU A 261 -2.15 -18.56 8.85
N PHE A 262 -2.87 -17.87 7.97
CA PHE A 262 -4.28 -17.58 8.13
C PHE A 262 -5.10 -18.89 8.17
N SER A 263 -4.83 -19.82 7.24
CA SER A 263 -5.48 -21.13 7.21
C SER A 263 -5.28 -21.91 8.52
N LYS A 264 -4.04 -21.94 9.05
CA LYS A 264 -3.71 -22.59 10.32
C LYS A 264 -4.44 -21.92 11.50
N SER A 265 -4.48 -20.59 11.54
CA SER A 265 -5.15 -19.85 12.62
C SER A 265 -6.68 -20.07 12.62
N LYS A 266 -7.28 -20.20 11.44
CA LYS A 266 -8.71 -20.50 11.28
C LYS A 266 -9.04 -21.92 11.71
N SER A 267 -8.23 -22.91 11.29
CA SER A 267 -8.43 -24.32 11.68
C SER A 267 -8.29 -24.53 13.19
N LEU A 268 -7.40 -23.77 13.84
CA LEU A 268 -7.22 -23.78 15.29
C LEU A 268 -8.31 -23.04 16.08
N GLY A 269 -9.31 -22.45 15.39
CA GLY A 269 -10.41 -21.73 16.04
C GLY A 269 -10.02 -20.41 16.70
N VAL A 270 -8.77 -19.95 16.53
CA VAL A 270 -8.26 -18.68 17.08
C VAL A 270 -9.04 -17.49 16.50
N LEU A 271 -9.60 -17.66 15.30
CA LEU A 271 -10.42 -16.68 14.59
C LEU A 271 -11.93 -16.82 14.82
N LYS A 272 -12.40 -17.82 15.58
CA LYS A 272 -13.85 -18.00 15.84
C LYS A 272 -14.49 -16.82 16.58
N ASN A 273 -13.68 -15.95 17.18
CA ASN A 273 -14.11 -14.84 18.03
C ASN A 273 -13.53 -13.48 17.61
N VAL A 274 -13.10 -13.31 16.35
CA VAL A 274 -12.85 -11.95 15.83
C VAL A 274 -14.21 -11.42 15.34
N PRO A 275 -14.82 -10.45 16.03
CA PRO A 275 -16.19 -9.99 15.74
C PRO A 275 -16.34 -9.47 14.30
#